data_AF-A0A9P0CG75-F1
#
_entry.id   AF-A0A9P0CG75-F1
#
_cell.length_a   1.000
_cell.length_b   1.000
_cell.length_c   1.000
_cell.angle_alpha   90.00
_cell.angle_beta   90.00
_cell.angle_gamma   90.00
#
_symmetry.space_group_name_H-M   'P 1'
#
loop_
_entity.id
_entity.type
_entity.pdbx_description
1 polymer ?
#
loop_
_entity_poly.entity_id
_entity_poly.type
_entity_poly.pdbx_seq_one_letter_code
_entity_poly.pdbx_strand_id
1 'polypeptide(L)'
;MFLSTLGLHEWQVNNWVARSKYGINEYKEKQIKSKGISRSFRVPNEFMNSFIDNLNKLPSHYCRKDTNKMYLEQSLTTITELYKVSAKESNETAMSQNSLTKLLKNKNISLYKPKKDECDTVVNTLPKKRGRNTNNKKIELERER
;
A
#
# COMPACT_ATOMS: atom_id res chain seq x y z
N MET A 1 2.76 -45.93 -2.25
CA MET A 1 1.57 -45.75 -1.37
C MET A 1 1.86 -45.09 0.00
N PHE A 2 3.10 -44.73 0.34
CA PHE A 2 3.40 -44.03 1.60
C PHE A 2 3.45 -42.50 1.47
N LEU A 3 3.85 -42.00 0.30
CA LEU A 3 4.05 -40.56 0.06
C LEU A 3 2.73 -39.75 0.07
N SER A 4 1.65 -40.33 -0.45
CA SER A 4 0.32 -39.71 -0.46
C SER A 4 -0.22 -39.44 0.95
N THR A 5 0.04 -40.34 1.90
CA THR A 5 -0.36 -40.19 3.32
C THR A 5 0.34 -39.01 3.98
N LEU A 6 1.57 -38.72 3.57
CA LEU A 6 2.36 -37.59 4.07
C LEU A 6 2.19 -36.31 3.24
N GLY A 7 1.35 -36.34 2.18
CA GLY A 7 1.20 -35.23 1.25
C GLY A 7 2.46 -34.89 0.47
N LEU A 8 3.36 -35.85 0.29
CA LEU A 8 4.63 -35.68 -0.42
C LEU A 8 4.51 -36.18 -1.86
N HIS A 9 5.17 -35.47 -2.77
CA HIS A 9 5.32 -35.91 -4.14
C HIS A 9 6.63 -36.69 -4.30
N GLU A 10 6.61 -37.70 -5.18
CA GLU A 10 7.77 -38.54 -5.45
C GLU A 10 8.99 -37.73 -5.89
N TRP A 11 8.80 -36.73 -6.75
CA TRP A 11 9.88 -35.85 -7.19
C TRP A 11 10.54 -35.09 -6.02
N GLN A 12 9.78 -34.73 -4.97
CA GLN A 12 10.31 -34.00 -3.81
C GLN A 12 11.28 -34.88 -3.03
N VAL A 13 10.87 -36.13 -2.79
CA VAL A 13 11.70 -37.11 -2.07
C VAL A 13 12.94 -37.46 -2.87
N ASN A 14 12.80 -37.75 -4.16
CA ASN A 14 13.92 -38.04 -5.04
C ASN A 14 14.92 -36.86 -5.08
N ASN A 15 14.43 -35.63 -5.14
CA ASN A 15 15.27 -34.43 -5.10
C ASN A 15 15.96 -34.22 -3.75
N TRP A 16 15.33 -34.57 -2.63
CA TRP A 16 15.97 -34.50 -1.31
C TRP A 16 17.06 -35.57 -1.14
N VAL A 17 16.77 -36.81 -1.54
CA VAL A 17 17.74 -37.91 -1.49
C VAL A 17 18.95 -37.58 -2.38
N ALA A 18 18.72 -37.11 -3.61
CA ALA A 18 19.79 -36.71 -4.53
C ALA A 18 20.68 -35.57 -4.01
N ARG A 19 20.16 -34.73 -3.11
CA ARG A 19 20.87 -33.58 -2.53
C ARG A 19 21.40 -33.85 -1.13
N SER A 20 21.11 -35.03 -0.58
CA SER A 20 21.60 -35.45 0.73
C SER A 20 22.97 -36.10 0.62
N LYS A 21 23.80 -35.90 1.64
CA LYS A 21 25.06 -36.60 1.83
C LYS A 21 24.94 -37.40 3.12
N TYR A 22 25.12 -38.72 3.05
CA TYR A 22 24.92 -39.63 4.19
C TYR A 22 23.52 -39.53 4.85
N GLY A 23 22.47 -39.29 4.07
CA GLY A 23 21.09 -39.19 4.57
C GLY A 23 20.76 -37.87 5.27
N ILE A 24 21.68 -36.91 5.27
CA ILE A 24 21.48 -35.56 5.83
C ILE A 24 21.60 -34.55 4.70
N ASN A 25 20.63 -33.63 4.60
CA ASN A 25 20.71 -32.55 3.63
C ASN A 25 21.74 -31.53 4.12
N GLU A 26 22.71 -31.16 3.28
CA GLU A 26 23.70 -30.14 3.65
C GLU A 26 22.96 -28.83 3.90
N TYR A 27 22.99 -28.35 5.14
CA TYR A 27 22.49 -27.02 5.49
C TYR A 27 23.39 -25.98 4.83
N LYS A 28 22.99 -25.51 3.65
CA LYS A 28 23.57 -24.30 3.05
C LYS A 28 22.85 -23.14 3.70
N GLU A 29 23.57 -22.37 4.52
CA GLU A 29 23.12 -21.05 4.95
C GLU A 29 22.59 -20.33 3.72
N LYS A 30 21.27 -20.14 3.66
CA LYS A 30 20.68 -19.31 2.63
C LYS A 30 21.15 -17.91 2.96
N GLN A 31 22.25 -17.50 2.33
CA GLN A 31 22.54 -16.08 2.15
C GLN A 31 21.27 -15.52 1.52
N ILE A 32 20.45 -14.87 2.34
CA ILE A 32 19.30 -14.10 1.87
C ILE A 32 19.96 -12.97 1.11
N LYS A 33 20.29 -13.22 -0.17
CA LYS A 33 20.54 -12.14 -1.10
C LYS A 33 19.27 -11.32 -0.97
N SER A 34 19.36 -10.16 -0.32
CA SER A 34 18.33 -9.15 -0.46
C SER A 34 18.14 -9.12 -1.97
N LYS A 35 16.98 -9.57 -2.44
CA LYS A 35 16.61 -9.35 -3.84
C LYS A 35 16.66 -7.84 -3.92
N GLY A 36 17.80 -7.32 -4.41
CA GLY A 36 18.01 -5.90 -4.50
C GLY A 36 16.76 -5.42 -5.18
N ILE A 37 15.99 -4.59 -4.47
CA ILE A 37 14.74 -4.04 -4.99
C ILE A 37 15.10 -3.65 -6.40
N SER A 38 14.56 -4.38 -7.39
CA SER A 38 14.85 -4.08 -8.78
C SER A 38 14.55 -2.60 -8.86
N ARG A 39 15.58 -1.80 -9.10
CA ARG A 39 15.45 -0.36 -9.30
C ARG A 39 14.75 -0.22 -10.64
N SER A 40 13.48 -0.62 -10.69
CA SER A 40 12.51 -0.18 -11.68
C SER A 40 12.16 1.25 -11.31
N PHE A 41 13.19 2.07 -11.50
CA PHE A 41 13.25 3.52 -11.47
C PHE A 41 14.38 3.74 -12.47
N ARG A 42 14.13 4.15 -13.71
CA ARG A 42 13.31 5.28 -14.12
C ARG A 42 12.91 5.03 -15.57
N VAL A 43 11.64 5.16 -15.89
CA VAL A 43 11.31 5.82 -17.16
C VAL A 43 10.86 7.20 -16.73
N PRO A 44 11.70 8.25 -16.87
CA PRO A 44 11.18 9.60 -16.89
C PRO A 44 10.41 9.69 -18.19
N ASN A 45 9.12 9.35 -18.15
CA ASN A 45 8.27 9.71 -19.26
C ASN A 45 8.07 11.22 -19.13
N GLU A 46 8.91 11.98 -19.83
CA GLU A 46 8.91 13.44 -19.82
C GLU A 46 7.53 13.98 -20.14
N PHE A 47 6.80 13.29 -21.03
CA PHE A 47 5.39 13.55 -21.32
C PHE A 47 4.50 13.47 -20.08
N MET A 48 4.64 12.45 -19.23
CA MET A 48 3.80 12.33 -18.03
C MET A 48 4.13 13.40 -16.99
N ASN A 49 5.40 13.82 -16.92
CA ASN A 49 5.79 14.94 -16.06
C ASN A 49 5.21 16.26 -16.57
N SER A 50 5.36 16.56 -17.87
CA SER A 50 4.81 17.77 -18.48
C SER A 50 3.28 17.79 -18.44
N PHE A 51 2.62 16.66 -18.72
CA PHE A 51 1.18 16.49 -18.60
C PHE A 51 0.70 16.83 -17.18
N ILE A 52 1.32 16.27 -16.15
CA ILE A 52 0.94 16.54 -14.76
C ILE A 52 1.26 17.98 -14.33
N ASP A 53 2.28 18.59 -14.92
CA ASP A 53 2.61 19.98 -14.64
C ASP A 53 1.67 20.98 -15.31
N ASN A 54 1.11 20.62 -16.46
CA ASN A 54 0.09 21.38 -17.17
C ASN A 54 -1.30 21.26 -16.55
N LEU A 55 -1.56 20.23 -15.74
CA LEU A 55 -2.84 20.10 -15.03
C LEU A 55 -3.03 21.22 -14.02
N ASN A 56 -4.27 21.71 -13.92
CA ASN A 56 -4.66 22.68 -12.91
C ASN A 56 -4.55 22.07 -11.51
N LYS A 57 -3.72 22.71 -10.66
CA LYS A 57 -3.46 22.30 -9.28
C LYS A 57 -4.12 23.29 -8.33
N LEU A 58 -4.81 22.77 -7.33
CA LEU A 58 -5.42 23.53 -6.26
C LEU A 58 -4.59 23.40 -4.97
N PRO A 59 -4.25 24.50 -4.28
CA PRO A 59 -3.59 24.41 -2.99
C PRO A 59 -4.51 23.76 -1.96
N SER A 60 -3.92 23.04 -1.01
CA SER A 60 -4.66 22.40 0.08
C SER A 60 -5.08 23.40 1.17
N HIS A 61 -5.75 24.48 0.81
CA HIS A 61 -6.23 25.49 1.76
C HIS A 61 -7.08 24.88 2.90
N TYR A 62 -7.73 23.74 2.65
CA TYR A 62 -8.55 23.02 3.62
C TYR A 62 -7.86 21.81 4.28
N CYS A 63 -6.57 21.59 4.03
CA CYS A 63 -5.83 20.54 4.74
C CYS A 63 -5.17 21.06 6.01
N ARG A 64 -4.71 20.13 6.84
CA ARG A 64 -3.94 20.43 8.05
C ARG A 64 -2.82 21.40 7.70
N LYS A 65 -2.63 22.41 8.56
CA LYS A 65 -1.68 23.52 8.41
C LYS A 65 -0.28 23.11 7.96
N ASP A 66 0.16 21.90 8.34
CA ASP A 66 1.52 21.42 8.10
C ASP A 66 1.67 20.59 6.81
N THR A 67 0.63 20.46 5.98
CA THR A 67 0.70 19.67 4.74
C THR A 67 0.84 20.55 3.50
N ASN A 68 1.98 20.46 2.81
CA ASN A 68 2.23 21.10 1.50
C ASN A 68 1.59 20.33 0.32
N LYS A 69 0.44 19.68 0.55
CA LYS A 69 -0.15 18.78 -0.44
C LYS A 69 -0.88 19.59 -1.51
N MET A 70 -0.76 19.20 -2.77
CA MET A 70 -1.53 19.82 -3.86
C MET A 70 -2.65 18.87 -4.31
N TYR A 71 -3.79 19.43 -4.66
CA TYR A 71 -4.91 18.66 -5.19
C TYR A 71 -5.08 18.90 -6.68
N LEU A 72 -5.39 17.86 -7.45
CA LEU A 72 -5.90 18.03 -8.81
C LEU A 72 -7.34 18.54 -8.75
N GLU A 73 -7.74 19.24 -9.81
CA GLU A 73 -9.09 19.76 -10.01
C GLU A 73 -10.18 18.67 -9.87
N GLN A 74 -11.38 19.07 -9.44
CA GLN A 74 -12.43 18.17 -8.96
C GLN A 74 -13.08 17.32 -10.06
N SER A 75 -12.84 17.60 -11.34
CA SER A 75 -13.32 16.76 -12.44
C SER A 75 -12.74 15.34 -12.41
N LEU A 76 -11.51 15.17 -11.91
CA LEU A 76 -10.85 13.87 -11.87
C LEU A 76 -11.01 13.23 -10.49
N THR A 77 -12.00 12.36 -10.38
CA THR A 77 -12.32 11.69 -9.11
C THR A 77 -11.38 10.51 -8.84
N THR A 78 -10.95 9.82 -9.89
CA THR A 78 -10.25 8.53 -9.79
C THR A 78 -8.97 8.51 -10.61
N ILE A 79 -7.94 7.79 -10.12
CA ILE A 79 -6.64 7.66 -10.81
C ILE A 79 -6.80 6.98 -12.18
N THR A 80 -7.78 6.08 -12.31
CA THR A 80 -8.11 5.40 -13.57
C THR A 80 -8.63 6.37 -14.62
N GLU A 81 -9.37 7.40 -14.22
CA GLU A 81 -9.89 8.44 -15.10
C GLU A 81 -8.76 9.34 -15.60
N LEU A 82 -7.90 9.80 -14.69
CA LEU A 82 -6.67 10.51 -15.03
C LEU A 82 -5.80 9.71 -16.00
N TYR A 83 -5.66 8.40 -15.78
CA TYR A 83 -4.93 7.50 -16.68
C TYR A 83 -5.56 7.47 -18.08
N LYS A 84 -6.89 7.33 -18.18
CA LYS A 84 -7.60 7.34 -19.47
C LYS A 84 -7.42 8.65 -20.22
N VAL A 85 -7.44 9.79 -19.53
CA VAL A 85 -7.20 11.11 -20.15
C VAL A 85 -5.76 11.18 -20.66
N SER A 86 -4.78 10.81 -19.83
CA SER A 86 -3.37 10.81 -20.25
C SER A 86 -3.11 9.88 -21.45
N ALA A 87 -3.78 8.72 -21.50
CA ALA A 87 -3.68 7.77 -22.60
C ALA A 87 -4.41 8.19 -23.87
N LYS A 88 -5.37 9.13 -23.78
CA LYS A 88 -6.00 9.73 -24.96
C LYS A 88 -5.14 10.85 -25.54
N GLU A 89 -4.46 11.61 -24.69
CA GLU A 89 -3.57 12.69 -25.11
C GLU A 89 -2.22 12.16 -25.60
N SER A 90 -1.74 11.05 -25.05
CA SER A 90 -0.58 10.33 -25.60
C SER A 90 -1.06 9.36 -26.69
N ASN A 91 -0.62 9.55 -27.93
CA ASN A 91 -0.78 8.53 -28.98
C ASN A 91 0.07 7.25 -28.73
N GLU A 92 0.82 7.21 -27.63
CA GLU A 92 1.74 6.12 -27.25
C GLU A 92 1.27 5.35 -26.00
N THR A 93 1.98 4.26 -25.68
CA THR A 93 1.73 3.44 -24.49
C THR A 93 1.90 4.25 -23.21
N ALA A 94 0.79 4.73 -22.66
CA ALA A 94 0.74 5.40 -21.36
C ALA A 94 1.37 4.53 -20.26
N MET A 95 2.06 5.16 -19.31
CA MET A 95 2.74 4.46 -18.21
C MET A 95 1.75 3.63 -17.40
N SER A 96 2.19 2.52 -16.79
CA SER A 96 1.29 1.75 -15.90
C SER A 96 0.63 2.64 -14.82
N GLN A 97 -0.61 2.35 -14.46
CA GLN A 97 -1.32 3.08 -13.40
C GLN A 97 -0.54 3.14 -12.07
N ASN A 98 0.25 2.10 -11.78
CA ASN A 98 1.13 2.04 -10.63
C ASN A 98 2.26 3.07 -10.71
N SER A 99 2.85 3.24 -11.90
CA SER A 99 3.87 4.25 -12.14
C SER A 99 3.30 5.66 -12.01
N LEU A 100 2.10 5.90 -12.55
CA LEU A 100 1.37 7.17 -12.41
C LEU A 100 1.10 7.49 -10.93
N THR A 101 0.60 6.51 -10.17
CA THR A 101 0.34 6.67 -8.74
C THR A 101 1.60 7.01 -7.95
N LYS A 102 2.74 6.37 -8.28
CA LYS A 102 4.04 6.69 -7.67
C LYS A 102 4.50 8.10 -8.03
N LEU A 103 4.33 8.51 -9.28
CA LEU A 103 4.73 9.83 -9.76
C LEU A 103 3.92 10.94 -9.06
N LEU A 104 2.60 10.77 -8.91
CA LEU A 104 1.75 11.68 -8.13
C LEU A 104 2.20 11.80 -6.67
N LYS A 105 2.51 10.67 -6.02
CA LYS A 105 3.04 10.65 -4.65
C LYS A 105 4.37 11.41 -4.55
N ASN A 106 5.27 11.22 -5.51
CA ASN A 106 6.56 11.90 -5.53
C ASN A 106 6.40 13.42 -5.71
N LYS A 107 5.44 13.89 -6.50
CA LYS A 107 5.12 15.32 -6.67
C LYS A 107 4.24 15.89 -5.53
N ASN A 108 3.88 15.09 -4.52
CA ASN A 108 2.95 15.47 -3.44
C ASN A 108 1.57 15.95 -3.93
N ILE A 109 1.10 15.37 -5.04
CA ILE A 109 -0.19 15.67 -5.65
C ILE A 109 -1.17 14.54 -5.32
N SER A 110 -2.41 14.86 -4.99
CA SER A 110 -3.48 13.87 -4.86
C SER A 110 -4.78 14.32 -5.49
N LEU A 111 -5.65 13.37 -5.82
CA LEU A 111 -7.01 13.68 -6.25
C LEU A 111 -7.82 14.21 -5.06
N TYR A 112 -8.65 15.22 -5.31
CA TYR A 112 -9.57 15.72 -4.30
C TYR A 112 -10.58 14.64 -3.95
N LYS A 113 -10.69 14.34 -2.67
CA LYS A 113 -11.73 13.45 -2.14
C LYS A 113 -12.57 14.29 -1.19
N PRO A 114 -13.83 14.60 -1.52
CA PRO A 114 -14.69 15.32 -0.60
C PRO A 114 -14.76 14.52 0.69
N LYS A 115 -14.42 15.18 1.80
CA LYS A 115 -14.59 14.58 3.11
C LYS A 115 -16.08 14.58 3.38
N LYS A 116 -16.62 13.39 3.62
CA LYS A 116 -18.02 13.22 3.98
C LYS A 116 -18.19 13.79 5.39
N ASP A 117 -18.80 14.97 5.50
CA ASP A 117 -19.56 15.31 6.69
C ASP A 117 -20.83 14.45 6.63
N GLU A 118 -20.71 13.18 7.03
CA GLU A 118 -21.82 12.51 7.69
C GLU A 118 -22.01 13.23 9.03
N CYS A 119 -22.68 14.37 8.99
CA CYS A 119 -23.38 14.83 10.16
C CYS A 119 -24.40 13.74 10.49
N ASP A 120 -24.17 12.99 11.56
CA ASP A 120 -25.22 12.26 12.30
C ASP A 120 -26.16 13.29 12.92
N THR A 121 -26.86 14.08 12.10
CA THR A 121 -27.89 15.00 12.57
C THR A 121 -29.25 14.45 12.21
N VAL A 122 -29.66 13.47 13.01
CA VAL A 122 -31.04 13.32 13.47
C VAL A 122 -31.04 12.89 14.94
N VAL A 123 -31.12 13.90 15.82
CA VAL A 123 -32.15 14.04 16.87
C VAL A 123 -32.72 12.75 17.49
N ASN A 124 -32.59 12.68 18.83
CA ASN A 124 -33.37 11.91 19.85
C ASN A 124 -32.79 10.61 20.44
N THR A 125 -32.21 10.80 21.64
CA THR A 125 -32.32 9.98 22.87
C THR A 125 -32.28 8.46 22.76
N LEU A 126 -31.07 7.88 22.68
CA LEU A 126 -30.77 6.61 23.36
C LEU A 126 -29.32 6.63 23.88
N PRO A 127 -29.08 6.24 25.14
CA PRO A 127 -27.75 6.31 25.73
C PRO A 127 -26.81 5.29 25.07
N LYS A 128 -25.72 5.78 24.44
CA LYS A 128 -24.62 4.96 23.94
C LYS A 128 -23.99 4.20 25.12
N LYS A 129 -24.10 2.87 25.13
CA LYS A 129 -23.35 2.01 26.06
C LYS A 129 -21.85 2.21 25.81
N ARG A 130 -21.16 2.81 26.78
CA ARG A 130 -19.70 2.97 26.76
C ARG A 130 -19.02 1.59 26.72
N GLY A 131 -18.15 1.40 25.74
CA GLY A 131 -17.26 0.24 25.67
C GLY A 131 -16.33 0.19 26.90
N ARG A 132 -16.16 -1.02 27.44
CA ARG A 132 -15.27 -1.31 28.58
C ARG A 132 -13.83 -0.95 28.21
N ASN A 133 -13.25 -0.01 28.94
CA ASN A 133 -11.81 0.24 28.92
C ASN A 133 -11.17 -0.72 29.93
N THR A 134 -10.65 -1.84 29.46
CA THR A 134 -9.81 -2.74 30.27
C THR A 134 -8.36 -2.31 30.09
N ASN A 135 -7.88 -1.41 30.94
CA ASN A 135 -6.48 -1.23 31.30
C ASN A 135 -6.43 -0.19 32.42
N ASN A 136 -6.24 -0.68 33.66
CA ASN A 136 -5.67 -0.02 34.85
C ASN A 136 -6.25 -0.61 36.14
N LYS A 137 -5.84 -1.83 36.47
CA LYS A 137 -5.84 -2.36 37.85
C LYS A 137 -4.65 -3.30 38.00
N LYS A 138 -3.45 -2.72 38.11
CA LYS A 138 -2.28 -3.44 38.62
C LYS A 138 -1.18 -2.52 39.15
N ILE A 139 -1.53 -1.51 39.95
CA ILE A 139 -0.58 -0.88 40.89
C ILE A 139 -1.39 -0.35 42.09
N GLU A 140 -1.81 -1.24 42.99
CA GLU A 140 -2.26 -0.86 44.34
C GLU A 140 -2.19 -2.09 45.26
N LEU A 141 -0.98 -2.65 45.43
CA LEU A 141 -0.73 -3.73 46.39
C LEU A 141 0.70 -3.69 46.95
N GLU A 142 1.21 -2.49 47.25
CA GLU A 142 2.45 -2.31 48.03
C GLU A 142 2.38 -1.08 48.97
N ARG A 143 1.30 -0.94 49.75
CA ARG A 143 1.26 0.03 50.85
C ARG A 143 0.56 -0.42 52.14
N GLU A 144 0.42 -1.74 52.34
CA GLU A 144 0.09 -2.28 53.67
C GLU A 144 0.87 -3.57 53.93
N ARG A 145 2.15 -3.39 54.29
CA ARG A 145 2.90 -4.18 55.27
C ARG A 145 4.20 -3.48 55.61
#